data_AF-A0A944GD47-F1
#
_entry.id   AF-A0A944GD47-F1
#
_cell.length_a   1.000
_cell.length_b   1.000
_cell.length_c   1.000
_cell.angle_alpha   90.00
_cell.angle_beta   90.00
_cell.angle_gamma   90.00
#
_symmetry.space_group_name_H-M   'P 1'
#
loop_
_entity.id
_entity.type
_entity.pdbx_description
1 polymer ?
#
loop_
_entity_poly.entity_id
_entity_poly.type
_entity_poly.pdbx_seq_one_letter_code
_entity_poly.pdbx_strand_id
1 'polypeptide(L)'
;MSYLRDGMWICDVDIESNSVVEYSYLLKNPDGTIVSEGLKKRFLPYFATNNGVVNDEFIYRDISTIFESKPFVNCLTKHVDYLPFPAINENDILLIVDAPLIEKNQGVAIVGEGDFLGNWQVDKKLIMYPSYNNLWWINLPYNHFLTHAEYKFVVYDKYSGEILKWEIGNNRRMPLIIPNAVYTKHINVDYNWHGSGVAIPVFSLRSSSDWGVGEFYDLIPFADWAKKNGHSLIQILPINDTTSTNTDLDSYPYKANSVYALHPMYLNIDAVGKLKNSAKYKEYINKAKKLNKLNSVDYSQVNKLKLSYLREYFDENYSLIISDTEFCDFIFNNNLWLKDYAVFSVLRNEFGTDDFTTWGQYALYNKSLVEEYY
;
A
#
# COMPACT_ATOMS: atom_id res chain seq x y z
N MET A 1 -1.71 -14.95 -27.88
CA MET A 1 -0.40 -15.64 -27.93
C MET A 1 -0.53 -16.96 -28.66
N SER A 2 0.51 -17.33 -29.40
CA SER A 2 0.61 -18.59 -30.13
C SER A 2 1.56 -19.51 -29.37
N TYR A 3 1.14 -20.75 -29.14
CA TYR A 3 1.99 -21.77 -28.53
C TYR A 3 3.05 -22.24 -29.52
N LEU A 4 4.31 -22.35 -29.08
CA LEU A 4 5.40 -22.88 -29.88
C LEU A 4 5.72 -24.33 -29.49
N ARG A 5 6.37 -24.53 -28.35
CA ARG A 5 6.75 -25.84 -27.78
C ARG A 5 7.24 -25.69 -26.34
N ASP A 6 7.25 -26.77 -25.57
CA ASP A 6 7.86 -26.87 -24.23
C ASP A 6 7.47 -25.72 -23.28
N GLY A 7 6.19 -25.31 -23.32
CA GLY A 7 5.69 -24.20 -22.51
C GLY A 7 6.03 -22.79 -23.03
N MET A 8 6.74 -22.67 -24.16
CA MET A 8 7.02 -21.38 -24.81
C MET A 8 5.82 -20.88 -25.61
N TRP A 9 5.54 -19.60 -25.43
CA TRP A 9 4.52 -18.85 -26.17
C TRP A 9 5.16 -17.63 -26.81
N ILE A 10 4.62 -17.20 -27.94
CA ILE A 10 5.05 -15.98 -28.63
C ILE A 10 3.85 -15.14 -29.05
N CYS A 11 4.03 -13.83 -29.06
CA CYS A 11 3.14 -12.89 -29.71
C CYS A 11 3.91 -11.61 -30.06
N ASP A 12 3.44 -10.94 -31.09
CA ASP A 12 3.82 -9.55 -31.37
C ASP A 12 2.74 -8.64 -30.78
N VAL A 13 3.18 -7.53 -30.19
CA VAL A 13 2.29 -6.55 -29.56
C VAL A 13 2.80 -5.16 -29.94
N ASP A 14 1.93 -4.38 -30.57
CA ASP A 14 2.20 -2.96 -30.85
C ASP A 14 1.87 -2.13 -29.60
N ILE A 15 2.85 -1.36 -29.11
CA ILE A 15 2.73 -0.56 -27.90
C ILE A 15 3.05 0.90 -28.24
N GLU A 16 2.03 1.76 -28.21
CA GLU A 16 2.18 3.20 -28.39
C GLU A 16 2.40 3.89 -27.03
N SER A 17 3.60 3.75 -26.47
CA SER A 17 3.97 4.39 -25.21
C SER A 17 5.43 4.86 -25.20
N ASN A 18 5.64 6.08 -24.72
CA ASN A 18 6.98 6.64 -24.45
C ASN A 18 7.36 6.54 -22.95
N SER A 19 6.64 5.71 -22.21
CA SER A 19 6.84 5.48 -20.78
C SER A 19 6.73 4.00 -20.44
N VAL A 20 7.10 3.66 -19.20
CA VAL A 20 6.96 2.31 -18.66
C VAL A 20 5.50 1.86 -18.73
N VAL A 21 5.27 0.65 -19.25
CA VAL A 21 3.94 0.04 -19.37
C VAL A 21 3.78 -1.06 -18.32
N GLU A 22 2.70 -1.01 -17.54
CA GLU A 22 2.33 -2.11 -16.64
C GLU A 22 1.54 -3.18 -17.41
N TYR A 23 1.88 -4.45 -17.23
CA TYR A 23 1.17 -5.58 -17.86
C TYR A 23 1.02 -6.77 -16.91
N SER A 24 0.21 -7.76 -17.30
CA SER A 24 0.02 -9.02 -16.56
C SER A 24 -0.35 -10.16 -17.51
N TYR A 25 -0.11 -11.40 -17.06
CA TYR A 25 -0.57 -12.58 -17.78
C TYR A 25 -1.79 -13.21 -17.12
N LEU A 26 -2.67 -13.75 -17.97
CA LEU A 26 -3.79 -14.61 -17.59
C LEU A 26 -3.65 -15.94 -18.33
N LEU A 27 -3.54 -17.04 -17.59
CA LEU A 27 -3.53 -18.38 -18.15
C LEU A 27 -4.95 -18.91 -18.21
N LYS A 28 -5.44 -19.23 -19.42
CA LYS A 28 -6.74 -19.87 -19.61
C LYS A 28 -6.57 -21.36 -19.83
N ASN A 29 -7.11 -22.16 -18.93
CA ASN A 29 -7.09 -23.61 -19.02
C ASN A 29 -8.09 -24.13 -20.08
N PRO A 30 -7.95 -25.38 -20.56
CA PRO A 30 -8.86 -25.97 -21.53
C PRO A 30 -10.32 -26.03 -21.08
N ASP A 31 -10.57 -26.13 -19.77
CA ASP A 31 -11.91 -26.12 -19.16
C ASP A 31 -12.53 -24.71 -19.06
N GLY A 32 -11.80 -23.69 -19.51
CA GLY A 32 -12.22 -22.29 -19.49
C GLY A 32 -11.89 -21.54 -18.21
N THR A 33 -11.33 -22.19 -17.19
CA THR A 33 -10.88 -21.51 -15.96
C THR A 33 -9.71 -20.57 -16.25
N ILE A 34 -9.65 -19.46 -15.54
CA ILE A 34 -8.60 -18.45 -15.68
C ILE A 34 -7.77 -18.41 -14.40
N VAL A 35 -6.45 -18.51 -14.56
CA VAL A 35 -5.47 -18.38 -13.49
C VAL A 35 -4.71 -17.06 -13.72
N SER A 36 -4.62 -16.23 -12.69
CA SER A 36 -3.83 -14.99 -12.71
C SER A 36 -2.58 -15.10 -11.82
N GLU A 37 -1.65 -14.19 -12.03
CA GLU A 37 -0.39 -14.09 -11.27
C GLU A 37 -0.57 -13.41 -9.89
N GLY A 38 -1.82 -13.13 -9.49
CA GLY A 38 -2.14 -12.56 -8.19
C GLY A 38 -1.72 -11.09 -8.04
N LEU A 39 -0.89 -10.78 -7.04
CA LEU A 39 -0.47 -9.42 -6.68
C LEU A 39 0.75 -8.93 -7.48
N LYS A 40 1.36 -9.80 -8.28
CA LYS A 40 2.57 -9.47 -9.02
C LYS A 40 2.29 -8.39 -10.05
N LYS A 41 3.15 -7.37 -10.07
CA LYS A 41 3.13 -6.29 -11.07
C LYS A 41 4.31 -6.46 -12.01
N ARG A 42 4.06 -6.38 -13.30
CA ARG A 42 5.10 -6.45 -14.34
C ARG A 42 5.20 -5.12 -15.03
N PHE A 43 6.41 -4.74 -15.38
CA PHE A 43 6.70 -3.47 -16.01
C PHE A 43 7.55 -3.72 -17.24
N LEU A 44 7.13 -3.10 -18.33
CA LEU A 44 7.85 -3.05 -19.58
C LEU A 44 8.50 -1.67 -19.71
N PRO A 45 9.83 -1.59 -19.66
CA PRO A 45 10.56 -0.35 -19.88
C PRO A 45 10.38 0.17 -21.32
N TYR A 46 10.62 1.46 -21.51
CA TYR A 46 10.54 2.09 -22.82
C TYR A 46 11.69 1.61 -23.73
N PHE A 47 11.35 1.18 -24.95
CA PHE A 47 12.31 0.87 -26.00
C PHE A 47 12.55 2.12 -26.85
N ALA A 48 13.80 2.58 -26.93
CA ALA A 48 14.16 3.73 -27.76
C ALA A 48 14.16 3.41 -29.27
N THR A 49 14.11 2.12 -29.61
CA THR A 49 14.00 1.61 -30.98
C THR A 49 12.57 1.16 -31.28
N ASN A 50 12.23 1.08 -32.57
CA ASN A 50 10.88 0.68 -33.01
C ASN A 50 10.53 -0.79 -32.76
N ASN A 51 11.51 -1.64 -32.45
CA ASN A 51 11.32 -3.05 -32.15
C ASN A 51 11.97 -3.35 -30.79
N GLY A 52 11.66 -4.49 -30.20
CA GLY A 52 12.27 -4.96 -28.95
C GLY A 52 11.82 -6.38 -28.67
N VAL A 53 12.59 -7.12 -27.86
CA VAL A 53 12.21 -8.49 -27.47
C VAL A 53 12.05 -8.59 -25.96
N VAL A 54 10.95 -9.19 -25.52
CA VAL A 54 10.69 -9.45 -24.10
C VAL A 54 10.68 -10.95 -23.87
N ASN A 55 11.63 -11.43 -23.07
CA ASN A 55 11.62 -12.78 -22.55
C ASN A 55 11.11 -12.75 -21.11
N ASP A 56 9.95 -13.34 -20.90
CA ASP A 56 9.31 -13.38 -19.60
C ASP A 56 8.72 -14.78 -19.34
N GLU A 57 8.39 -15.04 -18.08
CA GLU A 57 7.84 -16.30 -17.61
C GLU A 57 6.58 -16.05 -16.78
N PHE A 58 5.50 -16.79 -17.09
CA PHE A 58 4.32 -16.83 -16.23
C PHE A 58 4.69 -17.45 -14.89
N ILE A 59 4.35 -16.79 -13.78
CA ILE A 59 4.64 -17.30 -12.44
C ILE A 59 3.33 -17.68 -11.75
N TYR A 60 3.21 -18.96 -11.40
CA TYR A 60 2.12 -19.42 -10.56
C TYR A 60 2.23 -18.80 -9.18
N ARG A 61 1.07 -18.47 -8.60
CA ARG A 61 1.00 -17.97 -7.23
C ARG A 61 1.59 -19.00 -6.27
N ASP A 62 2.61 -18.59 -5.54
CA ASP A 62 3.23 -19.35 -4.46
C ASP A 62 3.44 -18.46 -3.21
N ILE A 63 4.26 -18.92 -2.27
CA ILE A 63 4.56 -18.18 -1.03
C ILE A 63 5.22 -16.82 -1.27
N SER A 64 5.99 -16.66 -2.36
CA SER A 64 6.69 -15.43 -2.70
C SER A 64 5.72 -14.26 -2.92
N THR A 65 4.52 -14.56 -3.45
CA THR A 65 3.48 -13.55 -3.74
C THR A 65 2.94 -12.85 -2.49
N ILE A 66 3.21 -13.37 -1.29
CA ILE A 66 2.83 -12.72 -0.03
C ILE A 66 3.66 -11.44 0.17
N PHE A 67 4.92 -11.45 -0.22
CA PHE A 67 5.83 -10.31 -0.04
C PHE A 67 5.63 -9.21 -1.10
N GLU A 68 4.79 -9.47 -2.10
CA GLU A 68 4.26 -8.47 -3.04
C GLU A 68 3.10 -7.65 -2.45
N SER A 69 2.64 -7.98 -1.24
CA SER A 69 1.60 -7.22 -0.56
C SER A 69 2.09 -5.85 -0.07
N LYS A 70 1.14 -4.91 0.05
CA LYS A 70 1.43 -3.53 0.50
C LYS A 70 2.26 -3.43 1.79
N PRO A 71 2.02 -4.23 2.86
CA PRO A 71 2.86 -4.17 4.05
C PRO A 71 4.35 -4.42 3.78
N PHE A 72 4.68 -5.32 2.86
CA PHE A 72 6.06 -5.61 2.50
C PHE A 72 6.62 -4.52 1.60
N VAL A 73 6.02 -4.34 0.42
CA VAL A 73 6.48 -3.39 -0.61
C VAL A 73 6.57 -1.96 -0.08
N ASN A 74 5.60 -1.51 0.73
CA ASN A 74 5.54 -0.12 1.17
C ASN A 74 6.22 0.12 2.53
N CYS A 75 6.48 -0.91 3.34
CA CYS A 75 6.97 -0.73 4.70
C CYS A 75 8.13 -1.66 5.08
N LEU A 76 7.94 -2.98 5.06
CA LEU A 76 8.90 -3.94 5.64
C LEU A 76 10.14 -4.13 4.77
N THR A 77 9.98 -4.31 3.46
CA THR A 77 11.07 -4.50 2.48
C THR A 77 11.26 -3.27 1.58
N LYS A 78 10.61 -2.16 1.92
CA LYS A 78 10.76 -0.90 1.16
C LYS A 78 12.21 -0.42 1.15
N HIS A 79 12.79 -0.39 -0.04
CA HIS A 79 14.05 0.30 -0.33
C HIS A 79 13.77 1.79 -0.59
N VAL A 80 14.74 2.65 -0.31
CA VAL A 80 14.59 4.12 -0.48
C VAL A 80 15.40 4.66 -1.65
N ASP A 81 16.29 3.82 -2.18
CA ASP A 81 17.24 4.07 -3.26
C ASP A 81 16.71 3.56 -4.62
N TYR A 82 15.38 3.62 -4.83
CA TYR A 82 14.77 3.15 -6.08
C TYR A 82 15.24 3.96 -7.29
N LEU A 83 15.64 3.26 -8.34
CA LEU A 83 15.93 3.83 -9.65
C LEU A 83 14.87 3.39 -10.67
N PRO A 84 14.32 4.32 -11.47
CA PRO A 84 13.41 3.96 -12.55
C PRO A 84 14.13 3.06 -13.57
N PHE A 85 13.36 2.27 -14.31
CA PHE A 85 13.92 1.51 -15.41
C PHE A 85 14.48 2.47 -16.47
N PRO A 86 15.69 2.19 -17.01
CA PRO A 86 16.24 2.98 -18.08
C PRO A 86 15.47 2.72 -19.38
N ALA A 87 15.57 3.66 -20.32
CA ALA A 87 15.22 3.37 -21.71
C ALA A 87 16.19 2.34 -22.27
N ILE A 88 15.68 1.42 -23.10
CA ILE A 88 16.46 0.36 -23.73
C ILE A 88 16.92 0.84 -25.09
N ASN A 89 18.23 0.94 -25.29
CA ASN A 89 18.83 1.32 -26.57
C ASN A 89 19.17 0.09 -27.41
N GLU A 90 19.61 0.32 -28.66
CA GLU A 90 19.83 -0.71 -29.68
C GLU A 90 20.74 -1.88 -29.24
N ASN A 91 21.65 -1.68 -28.29
CA ASN A 91 22.57 -2.73 -27.80
C ASN A 91 22.39 -3.03 -26.31
N ASP A 92 21.30 -2.59 -25.70
CA ASP A 92 21.04 -2.83 -24.28
C ASP A 92 20.32 -4.16 -24.07
N ILE A 93 20.64 -4.80 -22.94
CA ILE A 93 19.92 -5.95 -22.42
C ILE A 93 19.56 -5.64 -20.99
N LEU A 94 18.27 -5.47 -20.73
CA LEU A 94 17.80 -5.17 -19.39
C LEU A 94 17.32 -6.45 -18.71
N LEU A 95 18.04 -6.86 -17.67
CA LEU A 95 17.62 -7.99 -16.83
C LEU A 95 16.85 -7.44 -15.64
N ILE A 96 15.57 -7.78 -15.54
CA ILE A 96 14.67 -7.45 -14.44
C ILE A 96 14.44 -8.71 -13.61
N VAL A 97 14.58 -8.59 -12.30
CA VAL A 97 14.46 -9.68 -11.35
C VAL A 97 13.43 -9.32 -10.30
N ASP A 98 12.42 -10.17 -10.18
CA ASP A 98 11.50 -10.20 -9.06
C ASP A 98 12.23 -10.80 -7.85
N ALA A 99 12.47 -9.98 -6.82
CA ALA A 99 13.14 -10.35 -5.58
C ALA A 99 12.30 -9.92 -4.36
N PRO A 100 11.21 -10.65 -4.07
CA PRO A 100 10.13 -10.19 -3.19
C PRO A 100 10.54 -9.98 -1.73
N LEU A 101 11.56 -10.70 -1.25
CA LEU A 101 12.03 -10.64 0.13
C LEU A 101 13.52 -10.29 0.18
N ILE A 102 13.82 -9.02 -0.06
CA ILE A 102 15.14 -8.43 0.16
C ILE A 102 15.00 -7.38 1.27
N GLU A 103 15.81 -7.53 2.32
CA GLU A 103 15.77 -6.60 3.45
C GLU A 103 16.47 -5.27 3.12
N LYS A 104 16.19 -4.21 3.88
CA LYS A 104 16.64 -2.83 3.57
C LYS A 104 18.16 -2.69 3.45
N ASN A 105 18.91 -3.45 4.25
CA ASN A 105 20.38 -3.49 4.22
C ASN A 105 20.95 -4.50 3.21
N GLN A 106 20.10 -5.23 2.50
CA GLN A 106 20.51 -6.25 1.53
C GLN A 106 20.38 -5.72 0.10
N GLY A 107 21.14 -6.30 -0.82
CA GLY A 107 21.05 -6.03 -2.24
C GLY A 107 21.10 -7.31 -3.07
N VAL A 108 20.68 -7.21 -4.34
CA VAL A 108 20.75 -8.31 -5.31
C VAL A 108 21.93 -8.06 -6.26
N ALA A 109 22.68 -9.12 -6.56
CA ALA A 109 23.77 -9.08 -7.53
C ALA A 109 23.84 -10.38 -8.35
N ILE A 110 24.64 -10.36 -9.41
CA ILE A 110 24.91 -11.50 -10.29
C ILE A 110 26.38 -11.88 -10.16
N VAL A 111 26.63 -13.19 -10.07
CA VAL A 111 27.98 -13.78 -10.14
C VAL A 111 27.92 -14.96 -11.10
N GLY A 112 28.92 -15.12 -11.96
CA GLY A 112 28.89 -16.18 -12.96
C GLY A 112 30.19 -16.41 -13.71
N GLU A 113 30.09 -17.26 -14.71
CA GLU A 113 31.15 -17.68 -15.61
C GLU A 113 31.57 -16.58 -16.59
N GLY A 114 32.86 -16.50 -16.88
CA GLY A 114 33.43 -15.57 -17.84
C GLY A 114 33.83 -14.24 -17.21
N ASP A 115 34.75 -13.54 -17.89
CA ASP A 115 35.35 -12.30 -17.38
C ASP A 115 34.32 -11.23 -17.08
N PHE A 116 33.24 -11.17 -17.87
CA PHE A 116 32.17 -10.18 -17.69
C PHE A 116 31.34 -10.44 -16.43
N LEU A 117 31.05 -11.70 -16.08
CA LEU A 117 30.30 -12.07 -14.87
C LEU A 117 31.21 -12.32 -13.65
N GLY A 118 32.51 -12.09 -13.80
CA GLY A 118 33.49 -12.12 -12.73
C GLY A 118 34.12 -13.49 -12.46
N ASN A 119 33.95 -14.50 -13.32
CA ASN A 119 34.49 -15.87 -13.16
C ASN A 119 34.24 -16.46 -11.75
N TRP A 120 33.01 -16.34 -11.26
CA TRP A 120 32.57 -16.80 -9.93
C TRP A 120 33.26 -16.10 -8.74
N GLN A 121 33.97 -15.00 -8.97
CA GLN A 121 34.61 -14.19 -7.92
C GLN A 121 33.60 -13.18 -7.35
N VAL A 122 33.26 -13.33 -6.07
CA VAL A 122 32.19 -12.56 -5.39
C VAL A 122 32.50 -11.07 -5.22
N ASP A 123 33.77 -10.69 -5.23
CA ASP A 123 34.24 -9.31 -5.22
C ASP A 123 33.98 -8.60 -6.57
N LYS A 124 33.81 -9.38 -7.66
CA LYS A 124 33.46 -8.89 -9.00
C LYS A 124 31.97 -8.99 -9.34
N LYS A 125 31.13 -9.25 -8.34
CA LYS A 125 29.67 -9.34 -8.52
C LYS A 125 29.11 -8.11 -9.24
N LEU A 126 28.17 -8.32 -10.15
CA LEU A 126 27.46 -7.25 -10.83
C LEU A 126 26.25 -6.83 -10.00
N ILE A 127 26.30 -5.63 -9.42
CA ILE A 127 25.24 -5.11 -8.55
C ILE A 127 24.01 -4.72 -9.37
N MET A 128 22.84 -5.16 -8.92
CA MET A 128 21.55 -4.74 -9.46
C MET A 128 20.98 -3.55 -8.67
N TYR A 129 20.15 -2.76 -9.34
CA TYR A 129 19.50 -1.58 -8.77
C TYR A 129 18.07 -1.90 -8.35
N PRO A 130 17.63 -1.51 -7.15
CA PRO A 130 16.24 -1.67 -6.76
C PRO A 130 15.34 -0.73 -7.56
N SER A 131 14.13 -1.19 -7.86
CA SER A 131 13.05 -0.45 -8.51
C SER A 131 11.73 -0.76 -7.78
N TYR A 132 10.63 -0.21 -8.28
CA TYR A 132 9.30 -0.34 -7.69
C TYR A 132 8.89 -1.81 -7.49
N ASN A 133 8.09 -2.09 -6.45
CA ASN A 133 7.49 -3.40 -6.16
C ASN A 133 8.49 -4.56 -6.08
N ASN A 134 9.53 -4.42 -5.24
CA ASN A 134 10.56 -5.44 -5.02
C ASN A 134 11.31 -5.91 -6.30
N LEU A 135 11.22 -5.14 -7.39
CA LEU A 135 11.96 -5.45 -8.61
C LEU A 135 13.38 -4.92 -8.52
N TRP A 136 14.31 -5.65 -9.13
CA TRP A 136 15.70 -5.28 -9.27
C TRP A 136 16.08 -5.33 -10.73
N TRP A 137 16.97 -4.45 -11.18
CA TRP A 137 17.37 -4.45 -12.58
C TRP A 137 18.85 -4.15 -12.76
N ILE A 138 19.40 -4.63 -13.86
CA ILE A 138 20.72 -4.25 -14.35
C ILE A 138 20.68 -4.17 -15.87
N ASN A 139 21.27 -3.10 -16.42
CA ASN A 139 21.51 -3.03 -17.85
C ASN A 139 22.85 -3.70 -18.17
N LEU A 140 22.82 -4.69 -19.05
CA LEU A 140 23.99 -5.38 -19.56
C LEU A 140 24.20 -4.94 -21.02
N PRO A 141 25.37 -4.39 -21.39
CA PRO A 141 25.66 -4.16 -22.80
C PRO A 141 25.66 -5.48 -23.56
N TYR A 142 25.21 -5.45 -24.81
CA TYR A 142 25.22 -6.61 -25.68
C TYR A 142 26.62 -7.22 -25.77
N ASN A 143 26.70 -8.48 -25.35
CA ASN A 143 27.92 -9.27 -25.38
C ASN A 143 27.58 -10.71 -25.73
N HIS A 144 27.93 -11.14 -26.94
CA HIS A 144 27.64 -12.49 -27.41
C HIS A 144 28.27 -13.59 -26.53
N PHE A 145 29.36 -13.30 -25.81
CA PHE A 145 29.98 -14.24 -24.86
C PHE A 145 29.12 -14.52 -23.64
N LEU A 146 28.09 -13.71 -23.37
CA LEU A 146 27.10 -14.02 -22.34
C LEU A 146 26.17 -15.14 -22.76
N THR A 147 26.04 -15.45 -24.05
CA THR A 147 25.18 -16.54 -24.52
C THR A 147 25.63 -17.86 -23.88
N HIS A 148 24.71 -18.53 -23.19
CA HIS A 148 24.93 -19.79 -22.47
C HIS A 148 25.88 -19.74 -21.27
N ALA A 149 26.43 -18.56 -20.92
CA ALA A 149 27.23 -18.40 -19.72
C ALA A 149 26.43 -18.79 -18.47
N GLU A 150 27.06 -19.52 -17.56
CA GLU A 150 26.45 -19.88 -16.29
C GLU A 150 26.48 -18.73 -15.29
N TYR A 151 25.42 -18.56 -14.51
CA TYR A 151 25.35 -17.53 -13.48
C TYR A 151 24.40 -17.91 -12.34
N LYS A 152 24.51 -17.16 -11.24
CA LYS A 152 23.54 -17.17 -10.15
C LYS A 152 23.23 -15.75 -9.69
N PHE A 153 22.01 -15.56 -9.21
CA PHE A 153 21.71 -14.42 -8.37
C PHE A 153 22.22 -14.67 -6.94
N VAL A 154 22.66 -13.60 -6.31
CA VAL A 154 23.11 -13.59 -4.91
C VAL A 154 22.48 -12.41 -4.17
N VAL A 155 22.21 -12.61 -2.89
CA VAL A 155 21.84 -11.55 -1.96
C VAL A 155 23.06 -11.21 -1.12
N TYR A 156 23.42 -9.93 -1.05
CA TYR A 156 24.60 -9.46 -0.34
C TYR A 156 24.24 -8.38 0.69
N ASP A 157 25.05 -8.23 1.73
CA ASP A 157 24.93 -7.12 2.68
C ASP A 157 25.51 -5.84 2.06
N LYS A 158 24.74 -4.77 1.99
CA LYS A 158 25.15 -3.50 1.37
C LYS A 158 26.30 -2.82 2.10
N TYR A 159 26.54 -3.12 3.39
CA TYR A 159 27.60 -2.50 4.18
C TYR A 159 28.91 -3.29 4.10
N SER A 160 28.89 -4.60 4.37
CA SER A 160 30.09 -5.43 4.33
C SER A 160 30.47 -5.87 2.91
N GLY A 161 29.50 -5.91 2.00
CA GLY A 161 29.66 -6.45 0.64
C GLY A 161 29.67 -7.97 0.57
N GLU A 162 29.51 -8.67 1.70
CA GLU A 162 29.53 -10.12 1.80
C GLU A 162 28.26 -10.75 1.22
N ILE A 163 28.41 -11.94 0.64
CA ILE A 163 27.27 -12.72 0.14
C ILE A 163 26.56 -13.39 1.32
N LEU A 164 25.29 -13.04 1.52
CA LEU A 164 24.43 -13.60 2.56
C LEU A 164 23.69 -14.85 2.06
N LYS A 165 23.23 -14.84 0.81
CA LYS A 165 22.49 -15.96 0.21
C LYS A 165 22.88 -16.15 -1.25
N TRP A 166 23.01 -17.40 -1.65
CA TRP A 166 23.01 -17.78 -3.06
C TRP A 166 21.61 -18.23 -3.45
N GLU A 167 21.24 -17.96 -4.71
CA GLU A 167 20.07 -18.56 -5.29
C GLU A 167 20.10 -20.10 -5.21
N ILE A 168 18.96 -20.68 -4.85
CA ILE A 168 18.75 -22.11 -4.68
C ILE A 168 18.61 -22.81 -6.04
N GLY A 169 19.16 -24.01 -6.13
CA GLY A 169 19.12 -24.85 -7.32
C GLY A 169 20.43 -24.83 -8.09
N ASN A 170 20.40 -25.30 -9.34
CA ASN A 170 21.56 -25.31 -10.21
C ASN A 170 21.95 -23.89 -10.68
N ASN A 171 23.11 -23.75 -11.32
CA ASN A 171 23.44 -22.53 -12.04
C ASN A 171 22.41 -22.28 -13.14
N ARG A 172 22.00 -21.02 -13.29
CA ARG A 172 21.23 -20.59 -14.46
C ARG A 172 22.16 -20.51 -15.65
N ARG A 173 21.59 -20.68 -16.85
CA ARG A 173 22.29 -20.39 -18.10
C ARG A 173 21.60 -19.25 -18.79
N MET A 174 22.39 -18.28 -19.24
CA MET A 174 21.87 -17.22 -20.09
C MET A 174 21.28 -17.83 -21.37
N PRO A 175 20.13 -17.35 -21.84
CA PRO A 175 19.58 -17.77 -23.12
C PRO A 175 20.46 -17.27 -24.27
N LEU A 176 20.02 -17.47 -25.51
CA LEU A 176 20.57 -16.71 -26.62
C LEU A 176 20.36 -15.23 -26.33
N ILE A 177 21.48 -14.52 -26.15
CA ILE A 177 21.45 -13.10 -25.87
C ILE A 177 21.27 -12.37 -27.19
N ILE A 178 20.19 -11.59 -27.26
CA ILE A 178 19.89 -10.73 -28.41
C ILE A 178 19.94 -9.28 -27.96
N PRO A 179 20.37 -8.37 -28.83
CA PRO A 179 20.37 -6.95 -28.52
C PRO A 179 18.94 -6.44 -28.34
N ASN A 180 18.79 -5.32 -27.63
CA ASN A 180 17.54 -4.60 -27.51
C ASN A 180 16.42 -5.47 -26.90
N ALA A 181 16.71 -6.02 -25.72
CA ALA A 181 15.87 -7.02 -25.10
C ALA A 181 15.70 -6.83 -23.59
N VAL A 182 14.53 -7.24 -23.09
CA VAL A 182 14.23 -7.37 -21.66
C VAL A 182 14.16 -8.85 -21.31
N TYR A 183 14.87 -9.24 -20.27
CA TYR A 183 14.72 -10.55 -19.66
C TYR A 183 14.16 -10.38 -18.27
N THR A 184 13.02 -11.00 -18.00
CA THR A 184 12.42 -11.02 -16.68
C THR A 184 12.66 -12.39 -16.04
N LYS A 185 13.09 -12.36 -14.78
CA LYS A 185 13.33 -13.55 -13.95
C LYS A 185 12.76 -13.36 -12.56
N HIS A 186 12.60 -14.46 -11.85
CA HIS A 186 12.35 -14.46 -10.41
C HIS A 186 13.52 -15.13 -9.69
N ILE A 187 14.01 -14.51 -8.61
CA ILE A 187 15.08 -15.09 -7.81
C ILE A 187 14.53 -16.20 -6.91
N ASN A 188 15.18 -17.37 -6.92
CA ASN A 188 14.78 -18.46 -6.04
C ASN A 188 15.62 -18.45 -4.75
N VAL A 189 15.09 -17.90 -3.66
CA VAL A 189 15.74 -17.89 -2.33
C VAL A 189 14.78 -18.36 -1.25
N ASP A 190 15.34 -18.84 -0.14
CA ASP A 190 14.52 -19.23 1.01
C ASP A 190 13.84 -18.01 1.64
N TYR A 191 12.52 -18.08 1.68
CA TYR A 191 11.62 -17.07 2.25
C TYR A 191 11.40 -17.24 3.76
N ASN A 192 12.48 -17.18 4.55
CA ASN A 192 12.44 -17.41 6.00
C ASN A 192 12.06 -16.17 6.83
N TRP A 193 11.06 -15.41 6.40
CA TRP A 193 10.60 -14.23 7.14
C TRP A 193 9.73 -14.62 8.34
N HIS A 194 10.03 -14.05 9.49
CA HIS A 194 9.22 -14.19 10.71
C HIS A 194 8.90 -12.80 11.25
N GLY A 195 7.64 -12.60 11.64
CA GLY A 195 7.20 -11.36 12.27
C GLY A 195 6.18 -11.63 13.34
N SER A 196 6.06 -10.70 14.27
CA SER A 196 4.99 -10.66 15.26
C SER A 196 4.20 -9.36 15.09
N GLY A 197 2.98 -9.33 15.62
CA GLY A 197 2.16 -8.14 15.60
C GLY A 197 1.26 -8.05 16.81
N VAL A 198 0.64 -6.88 16.97
CA VAL A 198 -0.34 -6.64 18.04
C VAL A 198 -1.68 -6.30 17.41
N ALA A 199 -2.72 -6.99 17.85
CA ALA A 199 -4.10 -6.65 17.53
C ALA A 199 -4.67 -5.78 18.64
N ILE A 200 -5.05 -4.54 18.31
CA ILE A 200 -5.56 -3.57 19.30
C ILE A 200 -6.71 -2.74 18.75
N PRO A 201 -7.85 -2.63 19.46
CA PRO A 201 -8.86 -1.64 19.13
C PRO A 201 -8.34 -0.23 19.38
N VAL A 202 -8.48 0.68 18.40
CA VAL A 202 -8.03 2.07 18.56
C VAL A 202 -8.67 2.73 19.79
N PHE A 203 -9.98 2.51 19.99
CA PHE A 203 -10.70 3.05 21.15
C PHE A 203 -10.15 2.62 22.51
N SER A 204 -9.38 1.52 22.57
CA SER A 204 -8.81 0.99 23.80
C SER A 204 -7.45 1.55 24.17
N LEU A 205 -6.80 2.27 23.24
CA LEU A 205 -5.57 3.00 23.55
C LEU A 205 -5.86 4.06 24.63
N ARG A 206 -4.84 4.34 25.44
CA ARG A 206 -4.90 5.32 26.53
C ARG A 206 -3.66 6.19 26.51
N SER A 207 -3.85 7.50 26.45
CA SER A 207 -2.84 8.52 26.69
C SER A 207 -3.33 9.52 27.74
N SER A 208 -2.39 10.25 28.36
CA SER A 208 -2.74 11.31 29.33
C SER A 208 -3.47 12.50 28.70
N SER A 209 -3.38 12.65 27.38
CA SER A 209 -3.98 13.74 26.59
C SER A 209 -5.34 13.39 25.97
N ASP A 210 -5.77 12.12 26.04
CA ASP A 210 -6.99 11.66 25.38
C ASP A 210 -8.25 12.35 25.89
N TRP A 211 -9.23 12.43 25.00
CA TRP A 211 -10.58 12.90 25.32
C TRP A 211 -11.52 11.75 25.74
N GLY A 212 -10.99 10.77 26.47
CA GLY A 212 -11.74 9.66 27.05
C GLY A 212 -11.74 8.36 26.26
N VAL A 213 -11.10 8.35 25.09
CA VAL A 213 -11.00 7.23 24.14
C VAL A 213 -9.66 7.33 23.43
N GLY A 214 -9.09 6.21 22.99
CA GLY A 214 -7.95 6.24 22.09
C GLY A 214 -8.29 6.79 20.70
N GLU A 215 -7.38 7.55 20.13
CA GLU A 215 -7.54 8.38 18.93
C GLU A 215 -6.51 8.00 17.84
N PHE A 216 -6.68 8.50 16.62
CA PHE A 216 -5.74 8.19 15.53
C PHE A 216 -4.30 8.61 15.82
N TYR A 217 -4.11 9.70 16.57
CA TYR A 217 -2.76 10.17 16.91
C TYR A 217 -2.07 9.28 17.94
N ASP A 218 -2.81 8.50 18.73
CA ASP A 218 -2.23 7.53 19.67
C ASP A 218 -1.59 6.33 18.95
N LEU A 219 -1.99 6.08 17.70
CA LEU A 219 -1.35 5.05 16.87
C LEU A 219 0.10 5.39 16.54
N ILE A 220 0.49 6.67 16.55
CA ILE A 220 1.87 7.09 16.25
C ILE A 220 2.85 6.61 17.35
N PRO A 221 2.70 7.02 18.63
CA PRO A 221 3.56 6.50 19.69
C PRO A 221 3.36 5.01 19.93
N PHE A 222 2.17 4.45 19.65
CA PHE A 222 1.95 3.01 19.71
C PHE A 222 2.76 2.26 18.63
N ALA A 223 2.89 2.81 17.42
CA ALA A 223 3.74 2.26 16.37
C ALA A 223 5.23 2.32 16.74
N ASP A 224 5.68 3.40 17.38
CA ASP A 224 7.04 3.49 17.91
C ASP A 224 7.29 2.43 18.99
N TRP A 225 6.34 2.24 19.91
CA TRP A 225 6.40 1.17 20.90
C TRP A 225 6.43 -0.21 20.24
N ALA A 226 5.54 -0.46 19.27
CA ALA A 226 5.46 -1.75 18.57
C ALA A 226 6.79 -2.09 17.88
N LYS A 227 7.35 -1.12 17.13
CA LYS A 227 8.66 -1.25 16.49
C LYS A 227 9.78 -1.53 17.49
N LYS A 228 9.80 -0.79 18.61
CA LYS A 228 10.82 -0.98 19.67
C LYS A 228 10.77 -2.39 20.29
N ASN A 229 9.61 -3.02 20.30
CA ASN A 229 9.41 -4.39 20.81
C ASN A 229 9.52 -5.47 19.72
N GLY A 230 9.96 -5.13 18.51
CA GLY A 230 10.15 -6.10 17.43
C GLY A 230 8.86 -6.54 16.73
N HIS A 231 7.75 -5.82 16.93
CA HIS A 231 6.53 -6.05 16.18
C HIS A 231 6.63 -5.43 14.77
N SER A 232 6.16 -6.19 13.79
CA SER A 232 6.16 -5.83 12.36
C SER A 232 4.79 -5.36 11.88
N LEU A 233 3.72 -5.62 12.64
CA LEU A 233 2.34 -5.34 12.24
C LEU A 233 1.52 -4.84 13.43
N ILE A 234 0.70 -3.83 13.17
CA ILE A 234 -0.41 -3.44 14.05
C ILE A 234 -1.69 -3.74 13.31
N GLN A 235 -2.52 -4.61 13.87
CA GLN A 235 -3.87 -4.86 13.39
C GLN A 235 -4.83 -4.04 14.26
N ILE A 236 -5.68 -3.23 13.61
CA ILE A 236 -6.74 -2.49 14.28
C ILE A 236 -8.11 -3.11 13.96
N LEU A 237 -9.07 -2.90 14.86
CA LEU A 237 -10.48 -3.13 14.58
C LEU A 237 -10.99 -2.09 13.57
N PRO A 238 -12.13 -2.31 12.90
CA PRO A 238 -12.72 -1.30 12.01
C PRO A 238 -12.88 0.05 12.72
N ILE A 239 -12.54 1.11 12.00
CA ILE A 239 -12.50 2.51 12.49
C ILE A 239 -13.53 3.39 11.76
N ASN A 240 -14.44 2.78 11.04
CA ASN A 240 -15.45 3.43 10.23
C ASN A 240 -16.59 3.97 11.09
N ASP A 241 -17.30 4.97 10.58
CA ASP A 241 -18.46 5.55 11.28
C ASP A 241 -19.59 4.53 11.46
N THR A 242 -20.01 4.33 12.70
CA THR A 242 -21.08 3.40 13.12
C THR A 242 -22.29 4.15 13.72
N THR A 243 -22.28 5.49 13.67
CA THR A 243 -23.29 6.32 14.33
C THR A 243 -24.68 6.09 13.73
N SER A 244 -25.63 5.66 14.55
CA SER A 244 -27.02 5.37 14.17
C SER A 244 -27.97 6.11 15.12
N THR A 245 -27.89 5.80 16.41
CA THR A 245 -28.79 6.33 17.44
C THR A 245 -28.16 7.38 18.34
N ASN A 246 -26.86 7.64 18.22
CA ASN A 246 -26.04 8.41 19.15
C ASN A 246 -26.05 7.83 20.58
N THR A 247 -26.14 6.50 20.69
CA THR A 247 -26.09 5.77 21.97
C THR A 247 -24.98 4.72 21.95
N ASP A 248 -24.78 4.02 23.08
CA ASP A 248 -23.77 2.96 23.19
C ASP A 248 -24.04 1.76 22.24
N LEU A 249 -25.26 1.63 21.70
CA LEU A 249 -25.59 0.65 20.67
C LEU A 249 -24.75 0.84 19.39
N ASP A 250 -24.28 2.05 19.16
CA ASP A 250 -23.46 2.40 17.98
C ASP A 250 -21.99 1.99 18.18
N SER A 251 -21.58 1.52 19.36
CA SER A 251 -20.17 1.19 19.66
C SER A 251 -19.65 -0.07 18.96
N TYR A 252 -20.52 -0.85 18.30
CA TYR A 252 -20.14 -2.08 17.63
C TYR A 252 -19.42 -1.79 16.29
N PRO A 253 -18.10 -2.03 16.17
CA PRO A 253 -17.29 -1.54 15.05
C PRO A 253 -17.64 -2.18 13.70
N TYR A 254 -18.39 -3.29 13.70
CA TYR A 254 -18.79 -3.99 12.48
C TYR A 254 -20.16 -3.54 11.93
N LYS A 255 -20.85 -2.59 12.59
CA LYS A 255 -22.09 -1.96 12.08
C LYS A 255 -21.79 -0.61 11.42
N ALA A 256 -20.85 -0.60 10.47
CA ALA A 256 -20.42 0.64 9.81
C ALA A 256 -21.48 1.14 8.81
N ASN A 257 -21.72 2.46 8.81
CA ASN A 257 -22.57 3.14 7.84
C ASN A 257 -21.90 3.28 6.46
N SER A 258 -20.56 3.32 6.44
CA SER A 258 -19.77 3.49 5.23
C SER A 258 -18.41 2.83 5.38
N VAL A 259 -17.97 2.12 4.33
CA VAL A 259 -16.61 1.55 4.26
C VAL A 259 -15.54 2.61 3.96
N TYR A 260 -15.94 3.83 3.58
CA TYR A 260 -15.05 4.94 3.29
C TYR A 260 -14.92 5.93 4.45
N ALA A 261 -16.02 6.21 5.16
CA ALA A 261 -16.04 7.25 6.19
C ALA A 261 -15.44 6.76 7.51
N LEU A 262 -14.45 7.50 8.01
CA LEU A 262 -13.84 7.28 9.32
C LEU A 262 -14.72 7.85 10.43
N HIS A 263 -14.74 7.18 11.59
CA HIS A 263 -15.54 7.63 12.72
C HIS A 263 -14.94 8.91 13.36
N PRO A 264 -15.72 10.00 13.51
CA PRO A 264 -15.26 11.24 14.13
C PRO A 264 -14.74 11.10 15.58
N MET A 265 -15.12 10.03 16.29
CA MET A 265 -14.65 9.74 17.64
C MET A 265 -13.13 9.62 17.72
N TYR A 266 -12.46 9.23 16.64
CA TYR A 266 -11.01 9.02 16.62
C TYR A 266 -10.20 10.27 16.24
N LEU A 267 -10.85 11.41 15.95
CA LEU A 267 -10.16 12.67 15.68
C LEU A 267 -9.41 13.16 16.91
N ASN A 268 -8.13 13.50 16.78
CA ASN A 268 -7.40 14.13 17.88
C ASN A 268 -7.80 15.60 18.02
N ILE A 269 -8.46 15.95 19.13
CA ILE A 269 -9.04 17.28 19.29
C ILE A 269 -7.98 18.36 19.47
N ASP A 270 -6.84 18.04 20.07
CA ASP A 270 -5.74 18.99 20.22
C ASP A 270 -5.13 19.37 18.86
N ALA A 271 -5.09 18.43 17.90
CA ALA A 271 -4.66 18.66 16.52
C ALA A 271 -5.69 19.45 15.69
N VAL A 272 -6.98 19.38 16.03
CA VAL A 272 -8.02 20.19 15.37
C VAL A 272 -7.79 21.68 15.63
N GLY A 273 -7.37 22.04 16.83
CA GLY A 273 -7.14 23.42 17.26
C GLY A 273 -7.97 23.79 18.49
N LYS A 274 -7.80 25.01 18.98
CA LYS A 274 -8.43 25.51 20.21
C LYS A 274 -9.56 26.48 19.91
N LEU A 275 -10.67 26.38 20.65
CA LEU A 275 -11.72 27.40 20.63
C LEU A 275 -11.20 28.76 21.08
N LYS A 276 -11.68 29.83 20.46
CA LYS A 276 -11.36 31.22 20.79
C LYS A 276 -11.78 31.56 22.22
N ASN A 277 -12.93 31.03 22.67
CA ASN A 277 -13.38 31.19 24.05
C ASN A 277 -12.59 30.29 25.01
N SER A 278 -11.57 30.85 25.64
CA SER A 278 -10.68 30.11 26.56
C SER A 278 -11.40 29.50 27.78
N ALA A 279 -12.46 30.12 28.29
CA ALA A 279 -13.22 29.58 29.42
C ALA A 279 -14.00 28.32 29.00
N LYS A 280 -14.63 28.37 27.83
CA LYS A 280 -15.37 27.24 27.27
C LYS A 280 -14.43 26.11 26.81
N TYR A 281 -13.29 26.44 26.21
CA TYR A 281 -12.23 25.47 25.91
C TYR A 281 -11.80 24.73 27.19
N LYS A 282 -11.55 25.44 28.30
CA LYS A 282 -11.23 24.82 29.60
C LYS A 282 -12.36 23.92 30.12
N GLU A 283 -13.62 24.26 29.89
CA GLU A 283 -14.75 23.42 30.26
C GLU A 283 -14.74 22.08 29.51
N TYR A 284 -14.52 22.09 28.20
CA TYR A 284 -14.36 20.89 27.39
C TYR A 284 -13.19 20.02 27.88
N ILE A 285 -12.02 20.62 28.12
CA ILE A 285 -10.86 19.92 28.65
C ILE A 285 -11.14 19.28 30.02
N ASN A 286 -11.88 19.96 30.89
CA ASN A 286 -12.25 19.40 32.19
C ASN A 286 -13.21 18.22 32.06
N LYS A 287 -14.15 18.25 31.09
CA LYS A 287 -15.02 17.11 30.77
C LYS A 287 -14.22 15.95 30.19
N ALA A 288 -13.34 16.21 29.24
CA ALA A 288 -12.42 15.23 28.65
C ALA A 288 -11.59 14.52 29.72
N LYS A 289 -10.97 15.27 30.64
CA LYS A 289 -10.20 14.71 31.77
C LYS A 289 -11.03 13.85 32.71
N LYS A 290 -12.33 14.13 32.88
CA LYS A 290 -13.21 13.28 33.69
C LYS A 290 -13.49 11.95 32.97
N LEU A 291 -13.78 12.00 31.67
CA LEU A 291 -14.00 10.81 30.85
C LEU A 291 -12.74 9.94 30.76
N ASN A 292 -11.56 10.56 30.59
CA ASN A 292 -10.29 9.83 30.50
C ASN A 292 -9.85 9.15 31.81
N LYS A 293 -10.44 9.51 32.95
CA LYS A 293 -10.23 8.84 34.24
C LYS A 293 -11.12 7.61 34.43
N LEU A 294 -12.09 7.37 33.56
CA LEU A 294 -12.97 6.21 33.67
C LEU A 294 -12.21 4.93 33.29
N ASN A 295 -12.53 3.82 33.96
CA ASN A 295 -11.91 2.52 33.70
C ASN A 295 -12.26 1.98 32.31
N SER A 296 -13.46 2.31 31.81
CA SER A 296 -13.95 1.95 30.48
C SER A 296 -14.26 3.21 29.67
N VAL A 297 -14.29 3.08 28.35
CA VAL A 297 -14.74 4.17 27.47
C VAL A 297 -16.23 4.38 27.67
N ASP A 298 -16.63 5.58 28.04
CA ASP A 298 -18.03 6.03 28.01
C ASP A 298 -18.33 6.55 26.60
N TYR A 299 -18.68 5.62 25.70
CA TYR A 299 -18.75 5.85 24.26
C TYR A 299 -19.71 7.00 23.90
N SER A 300 -20.93 6.99 24.45
CA SER A 300 -21.93 8.03 24.21
C SER A 300 -21.44 9.40 24.67
N GLN A 301 -20.86 9.51 25.86
CA GLN A 301 -20.43 10.80 26.40
C GLN A 301 -19.19 11.34 25.70
N VAL A 302 -18.26 10.46 25.29
CA VAL A 302 -17.10 10.84 24.47
C VAL A 302 -17.55 11.39 23.12
N ASN A 303 -18.42 10.67 22.40
CA ASN A 303 -18.94 11.13 21.11
C ASN A 303 -19.67 12.47 21.24
N LYS A 304 -20.55 12.59 22.23
CA LYS A 304 -21.28 13.83 22.50
C LYS A 304 -20.32 14.99 22.79
N LEU A 305 -19.30 14.78 23.63
CA LEU A 305 -18.32 15.80 23.96
C LEU A 305 -17.55 16.26 22.72
N LYS A 306 -16.99 15.31 21.96
CA LYS A 306 -16.14 15.58 20.79
C LYS A 306 -16.94 16.20 19.66
N LEU A 307 -18.13 15.70 19.33
CA LEU A 307 -18.98 16.29 18.30
C LEU A 307 -19.44 17.71 18.67
N SER A 308 -19.75 17.96 19.94
CA SER A 308 -20.10 19.33 20.39
C SER A 308 -18.93 20.28 20.22
N TYR A 309 -17.72 19.84 20.56
CA TYR A 309 -16.50 20.61 20.35
C TYR A 309 -16.25 20.89 18.87
N LEU A 310 -16.32 19.86 18.03
CA LEU A 310 -16.05 19.95 16.60
C LEU A 310 -17.02 20.88 15.89
N ARG A 311 -18.32 20.82 16.21
CA ARG A 311 -19.33 21.74 15.66
C ARG A 311 -19.00 23.18 15.99
N GLU A 312 -18.71 23.45 17.27
CA GLU A 312 -18.39 24.80 17.71
C GLU A 312 -17.07 25.32 17.11
N TYR A 313 -16.05 24.47 17.00
CA TYR A 313 -14.80 24.82 16.32
C TYR A 313 -15.03 25.11 14.84
N PHE A 314 -15.86 24.30 14.18
CA PHE A 314 -16.23 24.49 12.79
C PHE A 314 -16.96 25.83 12.60
N ASP A 315 -17.93 26.17 13.45
CA ASP A 315 -18.65 27.44 13.39
C ASP A 315 -17.70 28.64 13.57
N GLU A 316 -16.77 28.59 14.53
CA GLU A 316 -15.80 29.67 14.78
C GLU A 316 -14.79 29.86 13.63
N ASN A 317 -14.54 28.83 12.84
CA ASN A 317 -13.47 28.78 11.83
C ASN A 317 -14.01 28.47 10.42
N TYR A 318 -15.32 28.53 10.22
CA TYR A 318 -16.00 28.11 9.00
C TYR A 318 -15.35 28.71 7.75
N SER A 319 -15.25 30.04 7.72
CA SER A 319 -14.67 30.77 6.59
C SER A 319 -13.23 30.36 6.27
N LEU A 320 -12.44 30.00 7.28
CA LEU A 320 -11.07 29.54 7.07
C LEU A 320 -11.07 28.12 6.47
N ILE A 321 -11.86 27.22 7.05
CA ILE A 321 -11.96 25.82 6.63
C ILE A 321 -12.47 25.70 5.19
N ILE A 322 -13.53 26.42 4.82
CA ILE A 322 -14.09 26.34 3.46
C ILE A 322 -13.21 27.03 2.39
N SER A 323 -12.25 27.85 2.82
CA SER A 323 -11.27 28.48 1.93
C SER A 323 -9.95 27.72 1.84
N ASP A 324 -9.77 26.69 2.67
CA ASP A 324 -8.57 25.88 2.71
C ASP A 324 -8.46 25.01 1.45
N THR A 325 -7.29 25.04 0.82
CA THR A 325 -7.07 24.37 -0.47
C THR A 325 -7.07 22.85 -0.30
N GLU A 326 -6.44 22.33 0.77
CA GLU A 326 -6.39 20.88 1.00
C GLU A 326 -7.78 20.31 1.33
N PHE A 327 -8.60 21.08 2.06
CA PHE A 327 -10.00 20.73 2.31
C PHE A 327 -10.84 20.72 1.02
N CYS A 328 -10.69 21.74 0.16
CA CYS A 328 -11.35 21.78 -1.15
C CYS A 328 -10.94 20.60 -2.04
N ASP A 329 -9.64 20.30 -2.10
CA ASP A 329 -9.10 19.17 -2.85
C ASP A 329 -9.60 17.84 -2.29
N PHE A 330 -9.72 17.71 -0.97
CA PHE A 330 -10.30 16.53 -0.33
C PHE A 330 -11.75 16.32 -0.77
N ILE A 331 -12.58 17.36 -0.76
CA ILE A 331 -13.98 17.28 -1.22
C ILE A 331 -14.02 16.89 -2.70
N PHE A 332 -13.22 17.54 -3.55
CA PHE A 332 -13.18 17.27 -4.99
C PHE A 332 -12.79 15.82 -5.28
N ASN A 333 -11.71 15.33 -4.66
CA ASN A 333 -11.17 13.98 -4.85
C ASN A 333 -12.10 12.88 -4.30
N ASN A 334 -13.04 13.21 -3.41
CA ASN A 334 -13.97 12.27 -2.78
C ASN A 334 -15.44 12.50 -3.19
N ASN A 335 -15.68 13.24 -4.27
CA ASN A 335 -17.02 13.63 -4.71
C ASN A 335 -17.96 12.45 -5.01
N LEU A 336 -17.43 11.25 -5.26
CA LEU A 336 -18.19 10.04 -5.58
C LEU A 336 -18.96 9.47 -4.38
N TRP A 337 -18.59 9.81 -3.15
CA TRP A 337 -19.20 9.23 -1.94
C TRP A 337 -19.41 10.23 -0.81
N LEU A 338 -18.58 11.28 -0.72
CA LEU A 338 -18.55 12.15 0.46
C LEU A 338 -19.84 12.95 0.63
N LYS A 339 -20.40 13.46 -0.47
CA LYS A 339 -21.66 14.22 -0.46
C LYS A 339 -22.82 13.38 0.03
N ASP A 340 -23.01 12.19 -0.55
CA ASP A 340 -24.06 11.25 -0.16
C ASP A 340 -23.96 10.87 1.31
N TYR A 341 -22.73 10.63 1.80
CA TYR A 341 -22.47 10.34 3.21
C TYR A 341 -22.78 11.54 4.13
N ALA A 342 -22.45 12.77 3.72
CA ALA A 342 -22.76 13.97 4.47
C ALA A 342 -24.28 14.17 4.60
N VAL A 343 -25.02 14.07 3.48
CA VAL A 343 -26.48 14.18 3.47
C VAL A 343 -27.13 13.06 4.29
N PHE A 344 -26.68 11.81 4.14
CA PHE A 344 -27.11 10.69 4.99
C PHE A 344 -26.92 11.00 6.47
N SER A 345 -25.76 11.55 6.85
CA SER A 345 -25.45 11.87 8.25
C SER A 345 -26.37 12.94 8.82
N VAL A 346 -26.75 13.94 8.01
CA VAL A 346 -27.71 14.97 8.43
C VAL A 346 -29.11 14.37 8.55
N LEU A 347 -29.61 13.67 7.52
CA LEU A 347 -30.92 13.03 7.53
C LEU A 347 -31.07 12.04 8.70
N ARG A 348 -30.06 11.19 8.94
CA ARG A 348 -30.03 10.30 10.11
C ARG A 348 -30.25 11.06 11.42
N ASN A 349 -29.60 12.23 11.58
CA ASN A 349 -29.75 13.02 12.79
C ASN A 349 -31.11 13.72 12.87
N GLU A 350 -31.69 14.15 11.75
CA GLU A 350 -33.02 14.77 11.68
C GLU A 350 -34.15 13.77 11.99
N PHE A 351 -34.06 12.56 11.44
CA PHE A 351 -35.03 11.49 11.65
C PHE A 351 -34.75 10.65 12.91
N GLY A 352 -33.55 10.75 13.48
CA GLY A 352 -33.14 10.03 14.69
C GLY A 352 -32.92 8.52 14.50
N THR A 353 -32.78 8.05 13.27
CA THR A 353 -32.59 6.63 12.91
C THR A 353 -31.81 6.49 11.60
N ASP A 354 -31.03 5.41 11.46
CA ASP A 354 -30.37 4.98 10.22
C ASP A 354 -31.30 4.17 9.29
N ASP A 355 -32.52 3.85 9.73
CA ASP A 355 -33.55 3.21 8.91
C ASP A 355 -34.16 4.21 7.92
N PHE A 356 -33.51 4.35 6.77
CA PHE A 356 -33.92 5.26 5.72
C PHE A 356 -35.32 4.96 5.16
N THR A 357 -35.87 3.76 5.33
CA THR A 357 -37.23 3.45 4.86
C THR A 357 -38.30 4.31 5.53
N THR A 358 -37.97 4.91 6.67
CA THR A 358 -38.84 5.78 7.46
C THR A 358 -38.69 7.28 7.14
N TRP A 359 -37.77 7.66 6.24
CA TRP A 359 -37.44 9.07 5.96
C TRP A 359 -38.36 9.78 4.94
N GLY A 360 -39.56 9.24 4.72
CA GLY A 360 -40.56 9.82 3.81
C GLY A 360 -40.02 9.93 2.37
N GLN A 361 -39.94 11.14 1.82
CA GLN A 361 -39.46 11.38 0.46
C GLN A 361 -37.99 11.00 0.23
N TYR A 362 -37.19 10.89 1.30
CA TYR A 362 -35.79 10.50 1.25
C TYR A 362 -35.57 8.98 1.40
N ALA A 363 -36.65 8.18 1.46
CA ALA A 363 -36.54 6.74 1.68
C ALA A 363 -35.92 5.96 0.52
N LEU A 364 -35.95 6.53 -0.68
CA LEU A 364 -35.25 6.00 -1.84
C LEU A 364 -34.20 7.01 -2.29
N TYR A 365 -32.99 6.52 -2.59
CA TYR A 365 -31.92 7.36 -3.06
C TYR A 365 -32.33 8.12 -4.34
N ASN A 366 -32.12 9.43 -4.33
CA ASN A 366 -32.33 10.31 -5.48
C ASN A 366 -31.22 11.35 -5.51
N LYS A 367 -30.39 11.29 -6.57
CA LYS A 367 -29.25 12.20 -6.73
C LYS A 367 -29.67 13.67 -6.74
N SER A 368 -30.80 14.03 -7.36
CA SER A 368 -31.26 15.42 -7.39
C SER A 368 -31.67 15.92 -6.00
N LEU A 369 -32.27 15.07 -5.16
CA LEU A 369 -32.60 15.44 -3.77
C LEU A 369 -31.34 15.62 -2.93
N VAL A 370 -30.31 14.80 -3.14
CA VAL A 370 -29.01 14.97 -2.47
C VAL A 370 -28.37 16.31 -2.87
N GLU A 371 -28.40 16.66 -4.15
CA GLU A 371 -27.86 17.93 -4.66
C GLU A 371 -28.65 19.17 -4.18
N GLU A 372 -29.95 19.05 -3.96
CA GLU A 372 -30.77 20.13 -3.39
C GLU A 372 -30.51 20.33 -1.89
N TYR A 373 -30.17 19.24 -1.19
CA TYR A 373 -30.00 19.23 0.26
C TYR A 373 -28.60 19.65 0.71
N TYR A 374 -27.56 19.37 -0.09
CA TYR A 374 -26.16 19.69 0.19
C TYR A 374 -25.81 21.14 -0.17
#